data_AF-A0A699W222-F1
#
_entry.id   AF-A0A699W222-F1
#
_cell.length_a   1.000
_cell.length_b   1.000
_cell.length_c   1.000
_cell.angle_alpha   90.00
_cell.angle_beta   90.00
_cell.angle_gamma   90.00
#
_symmetry.space_group_name_H-M   'P 1'
#
loop_
_entity.id
_entity.type
_entity.pdbx_description
1 polymer ?
#
loop_
_entity_poly.entity_id
_entity_poly.type
_entity_poly.pdbx_seq_one_letter_code
_entity_poly.pdbx_strand_id
1 'polypeptide(L)' 'MFPEEAEKVERYVGGLPDMIHESVKASKPQSIQEAIEFATEMM' A
#
# COMPACT_ATOMS: atom_id res chain seq x y z
N MET A 1 -5.06 21.18 -3.33
CA MET A 1 -5.89 20.20 -2.59
C MET A 1 -4.97 19.07 -2.20
N PHE A 2 -4.87 18.72 -0.92
CA PHE A 2 -4.07 17.58 -0.50
C PHE A 2 -4.76 16.29 -0.96
N PRO A 3 -4.02 15.29 -1.48
CA PRO A 3 -4.63 14.02 -1.84
C PRO A 3 -5.21 13.36 -0.60
N GLU A 4 -6.39 12.75 -0.77
CA GLU A 4 -7.06 11.98 0.27
C GLU A 4 -6.18 10.78 0.67
N GLU A 5 -6.35 10.26 1.89
CA GLU A 5 -5.55 9.12 2.34
C GLU A 5 -5.68 7.92 1.42
N ALA A 6 -6.88 7.64 0.91
CA ALA A 6 -7.13 6.56 -0.04
C ALA A 6 -6.28 6.70 -1.32
N GLU A 7 -6.21 7.90 -1.90
CA GLU A 7 -5.39 8.16 -3.10
C GLU A 7 -3.90 7.92 -2.82
N LYS A 8 -3.42 8.33 -1.64
CA LYS A 8 -2.03 8.09 -1.26
C LYS A 8 -1.73 6.61 -1.07
N VAL A 9 -2.66 5.85 -0.50
CA VAL A 9 -2.55 4.39 -0.35
C VAL A 9 -2.51 3.72 -1.72
N GLU A 10 -3.46 4.03 -2.61
CA GLU A 10 -3.46 3.46 -3.97
C GLU A 10 -2.17 3.76 -4.72
N ARG A 11 -1.66 5.00 -4.59
CA ARG A 11 -0.41 5.41 -5.23
C ARG A 11 0.82 4.72 -4.64
N TYR A 12 0.82 4.44 -3.34
CA TYR A 12 1.87 3.64 -2.69
C TYR A 12 1.82 2.19 -3.17
N VAL A 13 0.65 1.55 -3.11
CA VAL A 13 0.44 0.16 -3.54
C VAL A 13 0.80 -0.03 -5.01
N GLY A 14 0.38 0.88 -5.90
CA GLY A 14 0.71 0.82 -7.32
C GLY A 14 2.19 1.05 -7.66
N GLY A 15 3.01 1.50 -6.69
CA GLY A 15 4.46 1.63 -6.85
C GLY A 15 5.25 0.41 -6.35
N LEU A 16 4.58 -0.60 -5.78
CA LEU A 16 5.24 -1.77 -5.21
C LEU A 16 5.64 -2.80 -6.28
N PRO A 17 6.70 -3.59 -6.03
CA PRO A 17 7.05 -4.72 -6.88
C PRO A 17 5.90 -5.75 -6.96
N ASP A 18 5.70 -6.35 -8.14
CA ASP A 18 4.64 -7.34 -8.38
C ASP A 18 4.62 -8.50 -7.35
N MET A 19 5.79 -8.85 -6.81
CA MET A 19 5.95 -9.90 -5.80
C MET A 19 5.17 -9.64 -4.51
N ILE A 20 5.01 -8.38 -4.10
CA ILE A 20 4.30 -7.99 -2.88
C ILE A 20 3.06 -7.13 -3.16
N HIS A 21 2.93 -6.60 -4.37
CA HIS A 21 1.80 -5.77 -4.81
C HIS A 21 0.45 -6.49 -4.61
N GLU A 22 0.32 -7.73 -5.07
CA GLU A 22 -0.92 -8.49 -4.94
C GLU A 22 -1.26 -8.79 -3.48
N SER A 23 -0.26 -9.11 -2.65
CA SER A 23 -0.45 -9.38 -1.24
C SER A 23 -0.88 -8.13 -0.47
N VAL A 24 -0.22 -6.99 -0.70
CA VAL A 24 -0.54 -5.69 -0.07
C VAL A 24 -1.91 -5.21 -0.55
N LYS A 25 -2.24 -5.39 -1.83
CA LYS A 25 -3.57 -5.03 -2.36
C LYS A 25 -4.68 -5.89 -1.76
N ALA A 26 -4.42 -7.17 -1.51
CA ALA A 26 -5.37 -8.08 -0.89
C ALA A 26 -5.66 -7.74 0.59
N SER A 27 -4.68 -7.20 1.32
CA SER A 27 -4.87 -6.77 2.72
C SER A 27 -5.71 -5.50 2.86
N LYS A 28 -5.91 -4.74 1.77
CA LYS A 28 -6.71 -3.50 1.71
C LYS A 28 -6.33 -2.53 2.84
N PRO A 29 -5.07 -2.06 2.87
CA PRO A 29 -4.62 -1.15 3.91
C PRO A 29 -5.46 0.13 3.91
N GLN A 30 -5.83 0.61 5.10
CA GLN A 30 -6.64 1.81 5.25
C GLN A 30 -5.78 3.08 5.32
N SER A 31 -4.50 2.90 5.63
CA SER A 31 -3.52 3.97 5.75
C SER A 31 -2.20 3.60 5.06
N ILE A 32 -1.37 4.62 4.78
CA ILE A 32 -0.03 4.36 4.25
C ILE A 32 0.81 3.57 5.26
N GLN A 33 0.63 3.79 6.57
CA GLN A 33 1.42 3.08 7.57
C GLN A 33 1.15 1.58 7.54
N GLU A 34 -0.11 1.15 7.44
CA GLU A 34 -0.44 -0.28 7.28
C GLU A 34 0.13 -0.85 5.98
N ALA A 35 0.04 -0.10 4.88
CA ALA A 35 0.59 -0.54 3.61
C ALA A 35 2.11 -0.74 3.68
N ILE A 36 2.82 0.15 4.40
CA ILE A 36 4.27 0.06 4.64
C ILE A 36 4.60 -1.10 5.58
N GLU A 37 3.88 -1.24 6.68
CA GLU A 37 4.11 -2.31 7.66
C GLU A 37 3.95 -3.68 7.00
N PHE A 38 2.84 -3.88 6.27
CA PHE A 38 2.59 -5.11 5.54
C PHE A 38 3.63 -5.37 4.43
N ALA A 39 4.01 -4.34 3.66
CA ALA A 39 5.04 -4.48 2.64
C ALA A 39 6.42 -4.81 3.23
N THR A 40 6.72 -4.32 4.43
CA THR A 40 7.97 -4.58 5.15
C THR A 40 7.97 -5.97 5.80
N GLU A 41 6.84 -6.46 6.30
CA GLU A 41 6.73 -7.84 6.77
C GLU A 41 6.82 -8.88 5.63
N MET A 42 6.44 -8.48 4.42
CA MET A 42 6.49 -9.34 3.22
C MET A 42 7.88 -9.38 2.55
N MET A 43 8.82 -8.53 2.97
CA MET A 43 10.18 -8.42 2.44
C MET A 43 11.18 -9.25 3.25
#